data_AF-A0A399ZAR4-F1
#
_entry.id   AF-A0A399ZAR4-F1
#
_cell.length_a   1.000
_cell.length_b   1.000
_cell.length_c   1.000
_cell.angle_alpha   90.00
_cell.angle_beta   90.00
_cell.angle_gamma   90.00
#
_symmetry.space_group_name_H-M   'P 1'
#
loop_
_entity.id
_entity.type
_entity.pdbx_description
1 polymer ?
#
loop_
_entity_poly.entity_id
_entity_poly.type
_entity_poly.pdbx_seq_one_letter_code
_entity_poly.pdbx_strand_id
1 'polypeptide(L)' 'LAQGRTNSEIAQELVITQFTVRSHVCRVLKKLKLANRTQAALYLLKHQSLGLV' A
#
# COMPACT_ATOMS: atom_id res chain seq x y z
N LEU A 1 1.30 3.21 1.59
CA LEU A 1 -0.17 2.96 1.68
C LEU A 1 -0.71 3.23 3.08
N ALA A 2 -0.27 2.48 4.11
CA ALA A 2 -0.76 2.65 5.48
C ALA A 2 -0.23 3.91 6.19
N GLN A 3 0.97 4.37 5.84
CA GLN A 3 1.58 5.60 6.37
C GLN A 3 1.04 6.89 5.70
N GLY A 4 -0.12 6.83 5.03
CA GLY A 4 -0.74 8.00 4.39
C GLY A 4 -0.12 8.46 3.05
N ARG A 5 1.14 8.11 2.73
CA ARG A 5 1.82 8.54 1.49
C ARG A 5 0.98 8.39 0.21
N THR A 6 1.06 9.40 -0.65
CA THR A 6 0.48 9.47 -2.00
C THR A 6 1.32 8.71 -3.02
N ASN A 7 0.74 8.38 -4.17
CA ASN A 7 1.48 7.69 -5.24
C ASN A 7 2.62 8.56 -5.81
N SER A 8 2.47 9.90 -5.76
CA SER A 8 3.48 10.86 -6.18
C SER A 8 4.71 10.83 -5.27
N GLU A 9 4.51 10.82 -3.96
CA GLU A 9 5.61 10.75 -2.98
C GLU A 9 6.36 9.41 -3.10
N ILE A 10 5.62 8.30 -3.23
CA ILE A 10 6.23 6.98 -3.45
C ILE A 10 7.00 6.92 -4.76
N ALA A 11 6.48 7.55 -5.82
CA ALA A 11 7.12 7.61 -7.13
C ALA A 11 8.45 8.39 -7.07
N GLN A 12 8.48 9.52 -6.36
CA GLN A 12 9.68 10.31 -6.16
C GLN A 12 10.75 9.56 -5.36
N GLU A 13 10.36 8.96 -4.24
CA GLU A 13 11.27 8.20 -3.36
C GLU A 13 11.88 7.00 -4.07
N LEU A 14 11.10 6.29 -4.88
CA LEU A 14 11.54 5.10 -5.60
C LEU A 14 12.09 5.39 -7.00
N VAL A 15 12.15 6.66 -7.41
CA VAL A 15 12.61 7.11 -8.74
C VAL A 15 11.91 6.36 -9.89
N ILE A 16 10.59 6.23 -9.79
CA ILE A 16 9.72 5.59 -10.79
C ILE A 16 8.52 6.47 -11.13
N THR A 17 7.75 6.10 -12.15
CA THR A 17 6.54 6.86 -12.50
C THR A 17 5.39 6.56 -11.52
N GLN A 18 4.50 7.55 -11.34
CA GLN A 18 3.25 7.35 -10.58
C GLN A 18 2.37 6.22 -11.16
N PHE A 19 2.42 6.03 -12.48
CA PHE A 19 1.72 4.94 -13.15
C PHE A 19 2.24 3.56 -12.69
N THR A 20 3.58 3.43 -12.60
CA THR A 20 4.23 2.24 -12.07
C THR A 20 3.77 1.97 -10.63
N VAL A 21 3.78 2.98 -9.75
CA VAL A 21 3.27 2.86 -8.38
C VAL A 21 1.81 2.39 -8.36
N ARG A 22 0.93 2.98 -9.17
CA ARG A 22 -0.48 2.59 -9.24
C ARG A 22 -0.65 1.12 -9.63
N SER A 23 0.12 0.65 -10.62
CA SER A 23 0.13 -0.75 -11.04
C SER A 23 0.54 -1.69 -9.89
N HIS A 24 1.60 -1.35 -9.15
CA HIS A 24 2.03 -2.13 -7.98
C HIS A 24 0.97 -2.15 -6.88
N VAL A 25 0.37 -0.99 -6.55
CA VAL A 25 -0.70 -0.90 -5.55
C VAL A 25 -1.89 -1.77 -5.93
N CYS A 26 -2.36 -1.71 -7.18
CA CYS A 26 -3.44 -2.57 -7.67
C CYS A 26 -3.11 -4.07 -7.54
N ARG A 27 -1.88 -4.47 -7.88
CA ARG A 27 -1.44 -5.86 -7.75
C ARG A 27 -1.40 -6.31 -6.28
N VAL A 28 -0.93 -5.47 -5.37
CA VAL A 28 -0.91 -5.75 -3.92
C VAL A 28 -2.32 -5.91 -3.39
N LEU A 29 -3.22 -4.96 -3.68
CA LEU A 29 -4.62 -5.02 -3.27
C LEU A 29 -5.29 -6.31 -3.78
N LYS A 30 -5.07 -6.67 -5.05
CA LYS A 30 -5.60 -7.91 -5.63
C LYS A 30 -5.07 -9.16 -4.92
N LYS A 31 -3.77 -9.22 -4.62
CA LYS A 31 -3.15 -10.35 -3.90
C LYS A 31 -3.72 -10.50 -2.49
N LEU A 32 -3.98 -9.38 -1.81
CA LEU A 32 -4.55 -9.36 -0.46
C LEU A 32 -6.09 -9.43 -0.45
N LYS A 33 -6.75 -9.50 -1.62
CA LYS A 33 -8.21 -9.45 -1.78
C LYS A 33 -8.86 -8.23 -1.12
N LEU A 34 -8.19 -7.08 -1.20
CA LEU A 34 -8.65 -5.81 -0.64
C LEU A 34 -9.17 -4.90 -1.75
N ALA A 35 -10.26 -4.17 -1.48
CA ALA A 35 -10.90 -3.32 -2.48
C ALA A 35 -10.24 -1.94 -2.62
N ASN A 36 -9.64 -1.41 -1.54
CA ASN A 36 -9.04 -0.08 -1.55
C ASN A 36 -7.91 0.10 -0.54
N ARG A 37 -7.22 1.24 -0.63
CA ARG A 37 -6.09 1.60 0.24
C ARG A 37 -6.47 1.74 1.72
N THR A 38 -7.72 2.08 2.04
CA THR A 38 -8.21 2.17 3.43
C THR A 38 -8.29 0.78 4.05
N GLN A 39 -8.83 -0.19 3.31
CA GLN A 39 -8.82 -1.59 3.72
C GLN A 39 -7.39 -2.11 3.87
N ALA A 40 -6.46 -1.71 3.00
CA ALA A 40 -5.04 -2.04 3.15
C ALA A 40 -4.41 -1.45 4.41
N ALA A 41 -4.78 -0.23 4.80
CA ALA A 41 -4.31 0.37 6.05
C ALA A 41 -4.84 -0.39 7.27
N LEU A 42 -6.14 -0.71 7.30
CA LEU A 42 -6.75 -1.51 8.37
C LEU A 42 -6.18 -2.93 8.45
N TYR A 43 -5.97 -3.56 7.29
CA TYR A 43 -5.32 -4.86 7.20
C TYR A 43 -3.92 -4.81 7.82
N LEU A 44 -3.11 -3.82 7.46
CA LEU A 44 -1.80 -3.61 8.06
C LEU A 44 -1.88 -3.37 9.57
N LEU A 45 -2.77 -2.52 10.06
CA LEU A 45 -2.94 -2.28 11.51
C LEU A 45 -3.30 -3.58 12.26
N LYS A 46 -4.21 -4.39 11.71
CA LYS A 46 -4.62 -5.68 12.28
C LYS A 46 -3.49 -6.74 12.25
N HIS A 47 -2.63 -6.72 11.24
CA HIS A 47 -1.52 -7.66 11.12
C HIS A 47 -0.24 -7.18 11.81
N GLN A 48 -0.05 -5.88 11.99
CA GLN A 48 1.10 -5.31 12.69
C GLN A 48 1.03 -5.58 14.20
N SER A 49 -0.18 -5.73 14.76
CA SER A 49 -0.37 -6.25 16.12
C SER A 49 -0.06 -7.75 16.27
N LEU A 50 0.09 -8.50 15.18
CA LEU A 50 0.46 -9.92 15.19
C LEU A 50 1.96 -10.16 14.96
N GLY A 51 2.74 -9.10 14.67
CA GLY A 51 4.20 -9.15 14.47
C GLY A 51 5.01 -8.62 15.66
N LEU A 52 4.35 -8.37 16.79
CA LEU A 52 4.94 -8.00 18.08
C LEU A 52 4.41 -8.95 19.16
N VAL A 53 4.69 -10.25 19.01
CA VAL A 53 4.68 -11.25 20.09
C VAL A 53 5.89 -12.13 19.91
#